data_AF-A0A7S1BLH3-F1
#
_entry.id   AF-A0A7S1BLH3-F1
#
_cell.length_a   1.000
_cell.length_b   1.000
_cell.length_c   1.000
_cell.angle_alpha   90.00
_cell.angle_beta   90.00
_cell.angle_gamma   90.00
#
_symmetry.space_group_name_H-M   'P 1'
#
loop_
_entity.id
_entity.type
_entity.pdbx_description
1 polymer ?
#
loop_
_entity_poly.entity_id
_entity_poly.type
_entity_poly.pdbx_seq_one_letter_code
_entity_poly.pdbx_strand_id
1 'polypeptide(L)'
;RKLVPGGSGGAVSGEDLAALNSTYRRAFAGVLRGHLSNPEGTSLARTKRILDAVAALYKMDVWTSVHGSGGGSVGGADAVGLMAMALRSKEEGVYSKAMRFFLKIEEIKDENAKKKLDEDSNVDVNEHTHSKKTRKRKNSVLRQKALRSKKQTKREQKDFYENATVTSDKGAVVSRRLYPAMELLVDPHGIAEDVFRLLRSSGSSSSKIKLETKLLIMNFLTRLIGNHGLVLLGLYPYLIKNLSGGGASQRNVTSVLAYTVQACHEEVPPQELHGILRAIATNFVTERCSGETMAVGLNTLRSIMARCHAILAEEDGDPSLATEEGNTAAVHMDVPAFVQDLCGYAKHRDRSVMIAGKSFLNFIRAVAPGLLRGRDRGLVGSALARSGERPAKFGEVKGATGVRGSDLLWEYEKKKKDGGRKW
;
A
#
# COMPACT_ATOMS: atom_id res chain seq x y z
N ARG A 1 29.54 -3.65 21.29
CA ARG A 1 30.49 -3.09 22.29
C ARG A 1 29.97 -3.17 23.74
N LYS A 2 28.73 -2.79 24.08
CA LYS A 2 28.19 -2.91 25.46
C LYS A 2 27.61 -4.28 25.87
N LEU A 3 27.64 -5.28 24.98
CA LEU A 3 27.02 -6.60 25.20
C LEU A 3 28.02 -7.74 25.41
N VAL A 4 29.33 -7.46 25.45
CA VAL A 4 30.35 -8.48 25.72
C VAL A 4 30.53 -8.58 27.24
N PRO A 5 30.15 -9.69 27.90
CA PRO A 5 30.45 -9.88 29.31
C PRO A 5 31.91 -10.32 29.43
N GLY A 6 32.75 -9.48 30.05
CA GLY A 6 34.13 -9.82 30.40
C GLY A 6 35.12 -9.65 29.25
N GLY A 7 35.55 -8.41 29.00
CA GLY A 7 36.68 -8.14 28.11
C GLY A 7 37.21 -6.74 28.36
N SER A 8 38.42 -6.64 28.89
CA SER A 8 39.22 -5.42 28.94
C SER A 8 39.23 -4.75 27.56
N GLY A 9 39.28 -3.41 27.55
CA GLY A 9 39.08 -2.54 26.38
C GLY A 9 40.10 -2.68 25.24
N GLY A 10 40.24 -3.86 24.66
CA GLY A 10 40.87 -4.09 23.36
C GLY A 10 39.87 -3.86 22.22
N ALA A 11 40.36 -3.38 21.08
CA ALA A 11 39.55 -3.25 19.87
C ALA A 11 39.04 -4.63 19.45
N VAL A 12 37.77 -4.91 19.75
CA VAL A 12 37.08 -6.14 19.33
C VAL A 12 37.17 -6.23 17.81
N SER A 13 37.77 -7.31 17.30
CA SER A 13 37.90 -7.52 15.85
C SER A 13 36.52 -7.67 15.21
N GLY A 14 36.40 -7.37 13.91
CA GLY A 14 35.15 -7.57 13.18
C GLY A 14 34.67 -9.03 13.20
N GLU A 15 35.61 -9.97 13.27
CA GLU A 15 35.37 -11.41 13.34
C GLU A 15 34.77 -11.84 14.68
N ASP A 16 35.26 -11.29 15.80
CA ASP A 16 34.70 -11.55 17.14
C ASP A 16 33.24 -11.08 17.25
N LEU A 17 32.91 -9.93 16.64
CA LEU A 17 31.55 -9.41 16.60
C LEU A 17 30.62 -10.28 15.74
N ALA A 18 31.12 -10.81 14.61
CA ALA A 18 30.36 -11.72 13.76
C ALA A 18 30.08 -13.06 14.46
N ALA A 19 31.09 -13.63 15.13
CA ALA A 19 30.96 -14.86 15.91
C ALA A 19 29.96 -14.69 17.07
N LEU A 20 30.03 -13.57 17.78
CA LEU A 20 29.09 -13.23 18.86
C LEU A 20 27.65 -13.09 18.34
N ASN A 21 27.47 -12.39 17.21
CA ASN A 21 26.16 -12.24 16.57
C ASN A 21 25.57 -13.61 16.17
N SER A 22 26.37 -14.50 15.59
CA SER A 22 25.92 -15.85 15.21
C SER A 22 25.47 -16.67 16.43
N THR A 23 26.17 -16.54 17.56
CA THR A 23 25.84 -17.20 18.82
C THR A 23 24.51 -16.69 19.38
N TYR A 24 24.33 -15.37 19.43
CA TYR A 24 23.07 -14.77 19.89
C TYR A 24 21.89 -15.15 18.98
N ARG A 25 22.09 -15.17 17.66
CA ARG A 25 21.06 -15.62 16.70
C ARG A 25 20.62 -17.05 16.98
N ARG A 26 21.58 -17.97 17.15
CA ARG A 26 21.28 -19.39 17.44
C ARG A 26 20.56 -19.54 18.79
N ALA A 27 20.98 -18.77 19.80
CA ALA A 27 20.34 -18.77 21.11
C ALA A 27 18.89 -18.24 21.05
N PHE A 28 18.65 -17.12 20.38
CA PHE A 28 17.31 -16.55 20.21
C PHE A 28 16.41 -17.48 19.40
N ALA A 29 16.93 -18.08 18.33
CA ALA A 29 16.23 -19.09 17.55
C ALA A 29 15.84 -20.30 18.39
N GLY A 30 16.75 -20.77 19.26
CA GLY A 30 16.49 -21.87 20.19
C GLY A 30 15.35 -21.58 21.15
N VAL A 31 15.32 -20.37 21.74
CA VAL A 31 14.23 -19.97 22.64
C VAL A 31 12.89 -19.87 21.89
N LEU A 32 12.89 -19.31 20.67
CA LEU A 32 11.67 -19.21 19.86
C LEU A 32 11.15 -20.58 19.41
N ARG A 33 12.03 -21.50 18.98
CA ARG A 33 11.64 -22.89 18.68
C ARG A 33 11.10 -23.60 19.91
N GLY A 34 11.74 -23.41 21.07
CA GLY A 34 11.27 -23.93 22.34
C GLY A 34 9.87 -23.42 22.68
N HIS A 35 9.61 -22.13 22.44
CA HIS A 35 8.29 -21.54 22.67
C HIS A 35 7.22 -22.05 21.69
N LEU A 36 7.58 -22.26 20.41
CA LEU A 36 6.66 -22.83 19.43
C LEU A 36 6.32 -24.30 19.73
N SER A 37 7.27 -25.08 20.26
CA SER A 37 7.07 -26.48 20.62
C SER A 37 6.37 -26.66 21.97
N ASN A 38 6.67 -25.82 22.95
CA ASN A 38 6.08 -25.86 24.28
C ASN A 38 5.78 -24.43 24.79
N PRO A 39 4.55 -23.92 24.53
CA PRO A 39 4.17 -22.56 24.93
C PRO A 39 4.06 -22.40 26.45
N GLU A 40 3.73 -23.46 27.19
CA GLU A 40 3.58 -23.44 28.66
C GLU A 40 4.93 -23.53 29.38
N GLY A 41 5.89 -24.26 28.80
CA GLY A 41 7.23 -24.45 29.38
C GLY A 41 8.18 -23.26 29.23
N THR A 42 7.82 -22.24 28.46
CA THR A 42 8.66 -21.06 28.21
C THR A 42 8.01 -19.78 28.70
N SER A 43 8.75 -18.98 29.46
CA SER A 43 8.22 -17.70 29.96
C SER A 43 7.87 -16.77 28.79
N LEU A 44 6.58 -16.45 28.64
CA LEU A 44 6.07 -15.47 27.67
C LEU A 44 6.81 -14.13 27.72
N ALA A 45 7.21 -13.70 28.93
CA ALA A 45 7.98 -12.48 29.12
C ALA A 45 9.38 -12.54 28.49
N ARG A 46 10.04 -13.70 28.57
CA ARG A 46 11.35 -13.93 27.94
C ARG A 46 11.25 -13.85 26.42
N THR A 47 10.25 -14.50 25.83
CA THR A 47 10.00 -14.46 24.38
C THR A 47 9.74 -13.03 23.90
N LYS A 48 8.90 -12.28 24.62
CA LYS A 48 8.61 -10.87 24.29
C LYS A 48 9.86 -9.98 24.35
N ARG A 49 10.73 -10.16 25.34
CA ARG A 49 11.99 -9.41 25.47
C ARG A 49 12.98 -9.73 24.36
N ILE A 50 13.04 -11.00 23.93
CA ILE A 50 13.86 -11.40 22.78
C ILE A 50 13.35 -10.72 21.52
N LEU A 51 12.03 -10.67 21.29
CA LEU A 51 11.48 -9.97 20.14
C LEU A 51 11.75 -8.45 20.17
N ASP A 52 11.74 -7.80 21.34
CA ASP A 52 12.18 -6.40 21.47
C ASP A 52 13.65 -6.24 21.07
N ALA A 53 14.51 -7.14 21.56
CA ALA A 53 15.93 -7.09 21.27
C ALA A 53 16.20 -7.28 19.77
N VAL A 54 15.52 -8.24 19.12
CA VAL A 54 15.62 -8.46 17.67
C VAL A 54 15.13 -7.23 16.90
N ALA A 55 13.99 -6.65 17.29
CA ALA A 55 13.45 -5.45 16.67
C ALA A 55 14.42 -4.25 16.82
N ALA A 56 15.01 -4.06 18.00
CA ALA A 56 15.99 -3.01 18.24
C ALA A 56 17.29 -3.21 17.43
N LEU A 57 17.80 -4.43 17.34
CA LEU A 57 19.00 -4.77 16.57
C LEU A 57 18.78 -4.58 15.06
N TYR A 58 17.57 -4.85 14.56
CA TYR A 58 17.19 -4.54 13.20
C TYR A 58 17.14 -3.02 12.96
N LYS A 59 16.54 -2.24 13.88
CA LYS A 59 16.48 -0.77 13.78
C LYS A 59 17.86 -0.11 13.82
N MET A 60 18.81 -0.68 14.57
CA MET A 60 20.18 -0.18 14.67
C MET A 60 21.06 -0.57 13.48
N ASP A 61 20.48 -1.17 12.44
CA ASP A 61 21.18 -1.63 11.23
C ASP A 61 22.29 -2.68 11.50
N VAL A 62 22.26 -3.31 12.68
CA VAL A 62 23.27 -4.31 13.11
C VAL A 62 22.95 -5.67 12.48
N TRP A 63 21.67 -6.03 12.44
CA TRP A 63 21.18 -7.30 11.87
C TRP A 63 20.46 -7.12 10.53
N THR A 64 20.90 -6.14 9.76
CA THR A 64 20.43 -5.82 8.40
C THR A 64 21.59 -5.82 7.39
N SER A 65 22.80 -5.52 7.86
CA SER A 65 23.94 -5.27 6.98
C SER A 65 24.41 -6.54 6.24
N VAL A 66 24.45 -6.41 4.92
CA VAL A 66 25.01 -7.35 3.93
C VAL A 66 26.55 -7.19 3.83
N HIS A 67 27.19 -6.47 4.76
CA HIS A 67 28.62 -6.15 4.68
C HIS A 67 29.51 -7.29 5.18
N GLY A 68 29.46 -8.42 4.48
CA GLY A 68 30.54 -9.39 4.41
C GLY A 68 31.17 -9.31 3.02
N SER A 69 32.41 -8.84 2.92
CA SER A 69 33.23 -8.80 1.69
C SER A 69 33.61 -10.20 1.17
N GLY A 70 32.90 -11.25 1.55
CA GLY A 70 33.06 -12.61 1.07
C GLY A 70 31.68 -13.23 0.94
N GLY A 71 31.34 -13.69 -0.27
CA GLY A 71 30.00 -14.13 -0.68
C GLY A 71 29.29 -15.01 0.35
N GLY A 72 28.36 -14.40 1.10
CA GLY A 72 27.57 -15.04 2.14
C GLY A 72 26.44 -14.12 2.59
N SER A 73 25.44 -13.94 1.72
CA SER A 73 24.26 -13.12 1.97
C SER A 73 23.33 -13.79 2.99
N VAL A 74 23.47 -13.54 4.30
CA VAL A 74 22.56 -14.14 5.32
C VAL A 74 22.18 -13.22 6.50
N GLY A 75 22.80 -12.04 6.64
CA GLY A 75 22.64 -11.19 7.84
C GLY A 75 21.22 -10.69 8.15
N GLY A 76 20.55 -10.10 7.15
CA GLY A 76 19.20 -9.52 7.28
C GLY A 76 18.06 -10.53 7.26
N ALA A 77 18.24 -11.63 6.52
CA ALA A 77 17.27 -12.72 6.42
C ALA A 77 17.09 -13.45 7.76
N ASP A 78 18.13 -13.52 8.59
CA ASP A 78 18.07 -14.19 9.90
C ASP A 78 17.18 -13.47 10.91
N ALA A 79 17.29 -12.14 11.02
CA ALA A 79 16.47 -11.35 11.95
C ALA A 79 14.99 -11.37 11.55
N VAL A 80 14.75 -11.22 10.25
CA VAL A 80 13.41 -11.33 9.65
C VAL A 80 12.87 -12.75 9.81
N GLY A 81 13.72 -13.77 9.68
CA GLY A 81 13.39 -15.17 9.91
C GLY A 81 12.95 -15.45 11.35
N LEU A 82 13.65 -14.89 12.35
CA LEU A 82 13.25 -15.00 13.77
C LEU A 82 11.89 -14.33 14.02
N MET A 83 11.65 -13.17 13.43
CA MET A 83 10.35 -12.48 13.53
C MET A 83 9.25 -13.24 12.79
N ALA A 84 9.57 -13.89 11.68
CA ALA A 84 8.65 -14.76 10.94
C ALA A 84 8.25 -16.01 11.74
N MET A 85 9.19 -16.61 12.50
CA MET A 85 8.88 -17.71 13.41
C MET A 85 7.88 -17.29 14.50
N ALA A 86 8.02 -16.06 15.01
CA ALA A 86 7.09 -15.52 15.99
C ALA A 86 5.67 -15.30 15.45
N LEU A 87 5.49 -15.10 14.13
CA LEU A 87 4.16 -14.99 13.51
C LEU A 87 3.36 -16.29 13.56
N ARG A 88 4.04 -17.45 13.58
CA ARG A 88 3.40 -18.78 13.66
C ARG A 88 3.01 -19.19 15.09
N SER A 89 3.25 -18.32 16.08
CA SER A 89 2.85 -18.57 17.46
C SER A 89 1.34 -18.46 17.66
N LYS A 90 0.78 -19.23 18.60
CA LYS A 90 -0.65 -19.16 18.97
C LYS A 90 -0.96 -18.02 19.95
N GLU A 91 0.07 -17.49 20.60
CA GLU A 91 -0.04 -16.49 21.67
C GLU A 91 -0.19 -15.06 21.14
N GLU A 92 -1.27 -14.37 21.55
CA GLU A 92 -1.59 -13.01 21.09
C GLU A 92 -0.43 -12.03 21.25
N GLY A 93 0.26 -12.09 22.39
CA GLY A 93 1.34 -11.16 22.70
C GLY A 93 2.60 -11.34 21.84
N VAL A 94 2.79 -12.51 21.23
CA VAL A 94 4.01 -12.86 20.47
C VAL A 94 3.80 -12.50 19.00
N TYR A 95 2.74 -13.03 18.36
CA TYR A 95 2.46 -12.70 16.96
C TYR A 95 2.10 -11.23 16.76
N SER A 96 1.37 -10.59 17.70
CA SER A 96 1.01 -9.16 17.56
C SER A 96 2.24 -8.26 17.53
N LYS A 97 3.29 -8.64 18.26
CA LYS A 97 4.55 -7.89 18.31
C LYS A 97 5.35 -8.05 17.02
N ALA A 98 5.43 -9.27 16.52
CA ALA A 98 6.03 -9.56 15.22
C ALA A 98 5.30 -8.82 14.08
N MET A 99 3.98 -8.83 14.07
CA MET A 99 3.18 -8.08 13.07
C MET A 99 3.41 -6.57 13.15
N ARG A 100 3.47 -5.99 14.36
CA ARG A 100 3.74 -4.55 14.56
C ARG A 100 5.13 -4.15 14.06
N PHE A 101 6.13 -5.03 14.21
CA PHE A 101 7.46 -4.84 13.65
C PHE A 101 7.44 -4.76 12.12
N PHE A 102 6.83 -5.75 11.44
CA PHE A 102 6.75 -5.74 9.96
C PHE A 102 5.94 -4.57 9.40
N LEU A 103 4.89 -4.16 10.11
CA LEU A 103 4.08 -3.00 9.74
C LEU A 103 4.75 -1.66 10.03
N LYS A 104 5.93 -1.66 10.67
CA LYS A 104 6.66 -0.47 11.14
C LYS A 104 5.82 0.44 12.03
N ILE A 105 4.85 -0.12 12.76
CA ILE A 105 3.95 0.68 13.62
C ILE A 105 4.73 1.37 14.75
N GLU A 106 5.89 0.83 15.14
CA GLU A 106 6.77 1.45 16.13
C GLU A 106 7.48 2.71 15.59
N GLU A 107 7.88 2.75 14.31
CA GLU A 107 8.51 3.93 13.71
C GLU A 107 7.54 5.12 13.64
N ILE A 108 6.28 4.87 13.27
CA ILE A 108 5.25 5.93 13.19
C ILE A 108 4.95 6.52 14.58
N LYS A 109 4.98 5.70 15.64
CA LYS A 109 4.78 6.19 17.01
C LYS A 109 5.94 7.08 17.47
N ASP A 110 7.18 6.70 17.18
CA ASP A 110 8.38 7.47 17.53
C ASP A 110 8.52 8.74 16.68
N GLU A 111 8.17 8.69 15.39
CA GLU A 111 8.12 9.87 14.51
C GLU A 111 7.01 10.85 14.90
N ASN A 112 5.82 10.37 15.28
CA ASN A 112 4.75 11.25 15.78
C ASN A 112 5.11 11.87 17.13
N ALA A 113 5.86 11.15 17.98
CA ALA A 113 6.40 11.71 19.22
C ALA A 113 7.48 12.78 18.95
N LYS A 114 8.36 12.56 17.96
CA LYS A 114 9.35 13.56 17.52
C LYS A 114 8.71 14.77 16.82
N LYS A 115 7.70 14.57 15.98
CA LYS A 115 6.93 15.66 15.35
C LYS A 115 6.21 16.53 16.37
N LYS A 116 5.71 15.95 17.47
CA LYS A 116 5.17 16.72 18.60
C LYS A 116 6.23 17.57 19.32
N LEU A 117 7.50 17.15 19.31
CA LEU A 117 8.61 17.92 19.88
C LEU A 117 9.11 19.02 18.92
N ASP A 118 9.02 18.80 17.60
CA ASP A 118 9.38 19.82 16.60
C ASP A 118 8.30 20.92 16.43
N GLU A 119 7.05 20.66 16.83
CA GLU A 119 5.96 21.63 16.80
C GLU A 119 6.15 22.77 17.84
N ASP A 120 6.96 22.54 18.87
CA ASP A 120 7.37 23.53 19.90
C ASP A 120 8.50 24.47 19.42
N SER A 121 9.01 24.27 18.20
CA SER A 121 10.01 25.14 17.55
C SER A 121 9.43 26.02 16.44
N ASN A 122 8.10 26.11 16.37
CA ASN A 122 7.44 27.05 15.47
C ASN A 122 7.65 28.47 16.04
N VAL A 123 8.61 29.18 15.45
CA VAL A 123 8.95 30.58 15.77
C VAL A 123 7.67 31.39 15.95
N ASP A 124 7.37 31.72 17.21
CA ASP A 124 6.20 32.48 17.62
C ASP A 124 6.28 33.87 16.96
N VAL A 125 5.42 34.08 15.96
CA VAL A 125 5.28 35.41 15.36
C VAL A 125 4.47 36.20 16.36
N ASN A 126 5.18 36.92 17.22
CA ASN A 126 4.60 37.82 18.20
C ASN A 126 3.55 38.75 17.54
N GLU A 127 2.28 38.42 17.73
CA GLU A 127 1.11 39.04 17.10
C GLU A 127 0.80 40.43 17.70
N HIS A 128 1.68 40.92 18.59
CA HIS A 128 1.48 42.16 19.35
C HIS A 128 2.49 43.27 19.02
N THR A 129 2.83 43.46 17.74
CA THR A 129 3.37 44.74 17.24
C THR A 129 2.57 45.30 16.05
N HIS A 130 1.26 45.04 16.06
CA HIS A 130 0.29 45.55 15.08
C HIS A 130 -0.04 47.04 15.28
N SER A 131 0.95 47.91 15.03
CA SER A 131 0.67 49.32 14.73
C SER A 131 0.88 49.55 13.24
N LYS A 132 -0.23 49.54 12.48
CA LYS A 132 -0.29 49.72 11.01
C LYS A 132 -0.06 51.18 10.58
N LYS A 133 0.74 51.96 11.31
CA LYS A 133 0.81 53.42 11.12
C LYS A 133 1.74 53.89 10.00
N THR A 134 2.51 53.01 9.35
CA THR A 134 3.47 53.43 8.30
C THR A 134 3.49 52.52 7.09
N ARG A 135 3.41 53.12 5.88
CA ARG A 135 3.37 52.44 4.56
C ARG A 135 4.54 51.47 4.34
N LYS A 136 5.73 51.84 4.83
CA LYS A 136 6.96 51.01 4.74
C LYS A 136 6.83 49.69 5.50
N ARG A 137 6.14 49.70 6.65
CA ARG A 137 5.93 48.52 7.52
C ARG A 137 4.86 47.58 6.95
N LYS A 138 3.80 48.12 6.33
CA LYS A 138 2.79 47.34 5.59
C LYS A 138 3.42 46.55 4.44
N ASN A 139 4.33 47.18 3.68
CA ASN A 139 5.04 46.50 2.59
C ASN A 139 6.01 45.42 3.09
N SER A 140 6.65 45.61 4.25
CA SER A 140 7.49 44.57 4.87
C SER A 140 6.71 43.32 5.27
N VAL A 141 5.51 43.49 5.85
CA VAL A 141 4.64 42.37 6.25
C VAL A 141 4.10 41.63 5.03
N LEU A 142 3.67 42.35 4.00
CA LEU A 142 3.25 41.75 2.73
C LEU A 142 4.39 40.97 2.07
N ARG A 143 5.62 41.49 2.13
CA ARG A 143 6.80 40.80 1.62
C ARG A 143 7.11 39.54 2.40
N GLN A 144 7.01 39.55 3.73
CA GLN A 144 7.20 38.35 4.56
C GLN A 144 6.14 37.28 4.30
N LYS A 145 4.86 37.67 4.16
CA LYS A 145 3.78 36.73 3.79
C LYS A 145 3.97 36.15 2.38
N ALA A 146 4.36 36.98 1.40
CA ALA A 146 4.62 36.54 0.03
C ALA A 146 5.85 35.61 -0.08
N LEU A 147 6.91 35.89 0.69
CA LEU A 147 8.08 35.02 0.77
C LEU A 147 7.76 33.67 1.42
N ARG A 148 6.91 33.65 2.46
CA ARG A 148 6.42 32.41 3.07
C ARG A 148 5.61 31.58 2.08
N SER A 149 4.66 32.20 1.37
CA SER A 149 3.88 31.53 0.32
C SER A 149 4.77 31.00 -0.81
N LYS A 150 5.75 31.79 -1.29
CA LYS A 150 6.71 31.33 -2.31
C LYS A 150 7.63 30.20 -1.83
N LYS A 151 8.01 30.17 -0.55
CA LYS A 151 8.85 29.11 0.02
C LYS A 151 8.05 27.82 0.23
N GLN A 152 6.77 27.95 0.58
CA GLN A 152 5.83 26.84 0.66
C GLN A 152 5.57 26.25 -0.74
N THR A 153 5.21 27.08 -1.72
CA THR A 153 4.97 26.59 -3.09
C THR A 153 6.22 26.03 -3.75
N LYS A 154 7.43 26.53 -3.44
CA LYS A 154 8.68 25.92 -3.90
C LYS A 154 8.96 24.55 -3.26
N ARG A 155 8.57 24.33 -2.00
CA ARG A 155 8.67 22.99 -1.36
C ARG A 155 7.68 22.03 -2.02
N GLU A 156 6.43 22.45 -2.15
CA GLU A 156 5.37 21.69 -2.83
C GLU A 156 5.73 21.41 -4.31
N GLN A 157 6.38 22.34 -5.01
CA GLN A 157 6.87 22.13 -6.38
C GLN A 157 8.11 21.25 -6.44
N LYS A 158 9.02 21.30 -5.48
CA LYS A 158 10.17 20.40 -5.44
C LYS A 158 9.70 18.95 -5.20
N ASP A 159 8.75 18.77 -4.28
CA ASP A 159 8.03 17.51 -4.07
C ASP A 159 7.22 17.10 -5.31
N PHE A 160 6.77 18.05 -6.13
CA PHE A 160 6.08 17.76 -7.40
C PHE A 160 7.04 17.28 -8.50
N TYR A 161 8.18 17.96 -8.73
CA TYR A 161 9.14 17.68 -9.80
C TYR A 161 10.02 16.45 -9.53
N GLU A 162 10.43 16.20 -8.28
CA GLU A 162 11.18 14.98 -7.91
C GLU A 162 10.31 13.71 -8.06
N ASN A 163 8.98 13.88 -8.00
CA ASN A 163 8.00 12.83 -8.27
C ASN A 163 7.47 12.86 -9.72
N ALA A 164 7.87 13.79 -10.61
CA ALA A 164 7.20 14.01 -11.91
C ALA A 164 7.68 13.10 -13.05
N THR A 165 8.73 12.31 -12.87
CA THR A 165 9.09 11.27 -13.84
C THR A 165 8.35 9.99 -13.49
N VAL A 166 7.57 9.49 -14.46
CA VAL A 166 6.74 8.27 -14.47
C VAL A 166 5.23 8.53 -14.32
N THR A 167 4.55 8.27 -15.44
CA THR A 167 3.12 8.36 -15.75
C THR A 167 2.25 7.32 -15.03
N SER A 168 2.44 7.10 -13.73
CA SER A 168 1.65 6.14 -12.96
C SER A 168 1.14 6.78 -11.67
N ASP A 169 -0.14 6.54 -11.38
CA ASP A 169 -0.88 7.00 -10.21
C ASP A 169 -0.07 6.79 -8.91
N LYS A 170 0.52 7.89 -8.39
CA LYS A 170 1.53 7.90 -7.33
C LYS A 170 1.02 7.30 -6.01
N GLY A 171 -0.29 7.33 -5.75
CA GLY A 171 -0.87 6.77 -4.53
C GLY A 171 -0.75 5.25 -4.43
N ALA A 172 -0.81 4.54 -5.56
CA ALA A 172 -0.73 3.08 -5.59
C ALA A 172 0.72 2.57 -5.61
N VAL A 173 1.61 3.26 -6.34
CA VAL A 173 3.02 2.85 -6.50
C VAL A 173 3.86 3.18 -5.25
N VAL A 174 3.61 4.31 -4.58
CA VAL A 174 4.27 4.64 -3.30
C VAL A 174 3.97 3.57 -2.24
N SER A 175 2.79 2.95 -2.28
CA SER A 175 2.42 1.85 -1.38
C SER A 175 3.23 0.57 -1.59
N ARG A 176 3.89 0.38 -2.74
CA ARG A 176 4.60 -0.88 -3.07
C ARG A 176 5.99 -0.96 -2.41
N ARG A 177 6.56 0.14 -1.91
CA ARG A 177 7.98 0.21 -1.46
C ARG A 177 8.21 0.80 -0.07
N LEU A 178 7.39 0.43 0.93
CA LEU A 178 7.57 0.87 2.33
C LEU A 178 8.11 -0.18 3.29
N TYR A 179 8.32 -1.43 2.86
CA TYR A 179 8.55 -2.54 3.80
C TYR A 179 9.73 -3.44 3.42
N PRO A 180 10.99 -2.96 3.56
CA PRO A 180 12.18 -3.77 3.30
C PRO A 180 12.20 -5.10 4.09
N ALA A 181 11.68 -5.10 5.32
CA ALA A 181 11.64 -6.30 6.16
C ALA A 181 10.70 -7.39 5.64
N MET A 182 9.62 -7.03 4.92
CA MET A 182 8.69 -8.02 4.39
C MET A 182 9.23 -8.68 3.12
N GLU A 183 10.02 -7.98 2.32
CA GLU A 183 10.65 -8.52 1.11
C GLU A 183 11.68 -9.61 1.44
N LEU A 184 12.35 -9.48 2.59
CA LEU A 184 13.35 -10.44 3.09
C LEU A 184 12.76 -11.73 3.69
N LEU A 185 11.44 -11.94 3.61
CA LEU A 185 10.80 -13.16 4.10
C LEU A 185 11.13 -14.36 3.20
N VAL A 186 11.54 -15.48 3.81
CA VAL A 186 11.96 -16.70 3.09
C VAL A 186 10.77 -17.46 2.48
N ASP A 187 9.66 -17.58 3.23
CA ASP A 187 8.43 -18.26 2.79
C ASP A 187 7.22 -17.35 3.05
N PRO A 188 6.96 -16.36 2.17
CA PRO A 188 5.86 -15.42 2.36
C PRO A 188 4.48 -16.08 2.18
N HIS A 189 4.37 -17.09 1.31
CA HIS A 189 3.11 -17.78 1.05
C HIS A 189 2.66 -18.63 2.25
N GLY A 190 3.53 -19.49 2.79
CA GLY A 190 3.19 -20.31 3.95
C GLY A 190 2.88 -19.48 5.21
N ILE A 191 3.54 -18.33 5.38
CA ILE A 191 3.20 -17.38 6.45
C ILE A 191 1.81 -16.78 6.22
N ALA A 192 1.46 -16.41 4.98
CA ALA A 192 0.15 -15.85 4.67
C ALA A 192 -0.99 -16.84 4.99
N GLU A 193 -0.82 -18.12 4.63
CA GLU A 193 -1.80 -19.17 4.95
C GLU A 193 -1.96 -19.40 6.45
N ASP A 194 -0.86 -19.49 7.18
CA ASP A 194 -0.89 -19.70 8.64
C ASP A 194 -1.56 -18.52 9.36
N VAL A 195 -1.22 -17.30 8.97
CA VAL A 195 -1.84 -16.09 9.52
C VAL A 195 -3.33 -16.00 9.15
N PHE A 196 -3.71 -16.41 7.94
CA PHE A 196 -5.11 -16.48 7.55
C PHE A 196 -5.88 -17.57 8.31
N ARG A 197 -5.25 -18.72 8.59
CA ARG A 197 -5.82 -19.78 9.44
C ARG A 197 -6.09 -19.26 10.85
N LEU A 198 -5.15 -18.49 11.41
CA LEU A 198 -5.33 -17.80 12.70
C LEU A 198 -6.51 -16.82 12.65
N LEU A 199 -6.61 -16.02 11.59
CA LEU A 199 -7.68 -15.06 11.37
C LEU A 199 -9.08 -15.72 11.25
N ARG A 200 -9.15 -16.91 10.63
CA ARG A 200 -10.39 -17.68 10.44
C ARG A 200 -10.78 -18.47 11.69
N SER A 201 -9.82 -19.06 12.39
CA SER A 201 -10.04 -19.85 13.61
C SER A 201 -10.67 -19.03 14.75
N SER A 202 -10.51 -17.70 14.71
CA SER A 202 -11.16 -16.74 15.63
C SER A 202 -12.69 -16.73 15.57
N GLY A 203 -13.32 -17.40 14.61
CA GLY A 203 -14.78 -17.48 14.48
C GLY A 203 -15.44 -18.56 15.35
N SER A 204 -14.66 -19.49 15.91
CA SER A 204 -15.18 -20.54 16.80
C SER A 204 -15.20 -20.05 18.26
N SER A 205 -16.30 -20.31 18.96
CA SER A 205 -16.74 -19.75 20.26
C SER A 205 -15.71 -19.72 21.40
N SER A 206 -14.57 -20.42 21.28
CA SER A 206 -13.56 -20.59 22.33
C SER A 206 -12.37 -19.61 22.30
N SER A 207 -12.18 -18.80 21.25
CA SER A 207 -11.05 -17.84 21.20
C SER A 207 -11.43 -16.53 20.50
N LYS A 208 -12.15 -15.67 21.22
CA LYS A 208 -12.58 -14.37 20.71
C LYS A 208 -11.39 -13.41 20.63
N ILE A 209 -10.67 -13.42 19.51
CA ILE A 209 -9.64 -12.40 19.22
C ILE A 209 -10.30 -11.02 19.21
N LYS A 210 -9.65 -10.05 19.85
CA LYS A 210 -10.12 -8.66 19.89
C LYS A 210 -10.19 -8.08 18.48
N LEU A 211 -11.17 -7.21 18.22
CA LEU A 211 -11.35 -6.56 16.91
C LEU A 211 -10.09 -5.80 16.46
N GLU A 212 -9.39 -5.13 17.38
CA GLU A 212 -8.13 -4.42 17.07
C GLU A 212 -7.05 -5.39 16.55
N THR A 213 -6.88 -6.53 17.23
CA THR A 213 -5.92 -7.57 16.83
C THR A 213 -6.32 -8.19 15.49
N LYS A 214 -7.62 -8.38 15.24
CA LYS A 214 -8.14 -8.81 13.94
C LYS A 214 -7.80 -7.81 12.82
N LEU A 215 -7.94 -6.51 13.07
CA LEU A 215 -7.55 -5.47 12.11
C LEU A 215 -6.03 -5.43 11.89
N LEU A 216 -5.22 -5.67 12.93
CA LEU A 216 -3.77 -5.77 12.82
C LEU A 216 -3.34 -6.95 11.93
N ILE A 217 -3.93 -8.13 12.18
CA ILE A 217 -3.70 -9.34 11.38
C ILE A 217 -4.08 -9.09 9.92
N MET A 218 -5.25 -8.49 9.68
CA MET A 218 -5.71 -8.18 8.32
C MET A 218 -4.80 -7.17 7.61
N ASN A 219 -4.33 -6.13 8.30
CA ASN A 219 -3.38 -5.16 7.75
C ASN A 219 -2.06 -5.83 7.34
N PHE A 220 -1.51 -6.70 8.20
CA PHE A 220 -0.29 -7.45 7.89
C PHE A 220 -0.49 -8.39 6.69
N LEU A 221 -1.56 -9.20 6.70
CA LEU A 221 -1.84 -10.17 5.65
C LEU A 221 -2.03 -9.50 4.28
N THR A 222 -2.82 -8.44 4.22
CA THR A 222 -3.12 -7.75 2.96
C THR A 222 -1.91 -7.03 2.37
N ARG A 223 -1.00 -6.51 3.20
CA ARG A 223 0.28 -5.96 2.73
C ARG A 223 1.26 -7.04 2.27
N LEU A 224 1.30 -8.18 2.97
CA LEU A 224 2.14 -9.31 2.57
C LEU A 224 1.75 -9.81 1.18
N ILE A 225 0.44 -9.97 0.95
CA ILE A 225 -0.13 -10.36 -0.33
C ILE A 225 0.19 -9.35 -1.43
N GLY A 226 -0.08 -8.06 -1.19
CA GLY A 226 0.14 -7.02 -2.20
C GLY A 226 1.60 -6.80 -2.58
N ASN A 227 2.54 -7.06 -1.67
CA ASN A 227 3.96 -6.92 -1.94
C ASN A 227 4.55 -8.11 -2.72
N HIS A 228 4.21 -9.32 -2.30
CA HIS A 228 4.76 -10.55 -2.90
C HIS A 228 3.94 -11.12 -4.05
N GLY A 229 2.77 -10.54 -4.35
CA GLY A 229 1.88 -11.04 -5.40
C GLY A 229 1.27 -12.40 -5.04
N LEU A 230 0.82 -12.59 -3.80
CA LEU A 230 0.35 -13.90 -3.34
C LEU A 230 -1.13 -14.12 -3.66
N VAL A 231 -1.47 -15.25 -4.28
CA VAL A 231 -2.86 -15.59 -4.58
C VAL A 231 -3.49 -16.41 -3.45
N LEU A 232 -4.14 -15.73 -2.50
CA LEU A 232 -4.87 -16.37 -1.40
C LEU A 232 -6.39 -16.21 -1.57
N LEU A 233 -7.01 -17.10 -2.34
CA LEU A 233 -8.43 -16.99 -2.75
C LEU A 233 -9.40 -16.94 -1.56
N GLY A 234 -9.12 -17.67 -0.48
CA GLY A 234 -9.98 -17.68 0.72
C GLY A 234 -10.10 -16.31 1.42
N LEU A 235 -9.18 -15.38 1.17
CA LEU A 235 -9.21 -14.05 1.76
C LEU A 235 -10.33 -13.19 1.18
N TYR A 236 -10.62 -13.26 -0.12
CA TYR A 236 -11.57 -12.35 -0.77
C TYR A 236 -13.01 -12.54 -0.26
N PRO A 237 -13.55 -13.77 -0.13
CA PRO A 237 -14.84 -13.98 0.54
C PRO A 237 -14.86 -13.48 1.99
N TYR A 238 -13.73 -13.61 2.70
CA TYR A 238 -13.61 -13.08 4.06
C TYR A 238 -13.70 -11.56 4.09
N LEU A 239 -13.03 -10.87 3.15
CA LEU A 239 -13.11 -9.41 3.02
C LEU A 239 -14.53 -8.97 2.68
N ILE A 240 -15.21 -9.64 1.75
CA ILE A 240 -16.62 -9.36 1.40
C ILE A 240 -17.51 -9.46 2.65
N LYS A 241 -17.36 -10.52 3.46
CA LYS A 241 -18.12 -10.66 4.71
C LYS A 241 -17.89 -9.49 5.68
N ASN A 242 -16.65 -9.00 5.81
CA ASN A 242 -16.35 -7.86 6.68
C ASN A 242 -16.82 -6.51 6.12
N LEU A 243 -17.06 -6.42 4.79
CA LEU A 243 -17.63 -5.24 4.14
C LEU A 243 -19.18 -5.25 4.18
N SER A 244 -19.80 -6.42 4.10
CA SER A 244 -21.27 -6.58 4.04
C SER A 244 -21.95 -6.76 5.41
N GLY A 245 -21.23 -7.25 6.43
CA GLY A 245 -21.81 -7.71 7.71
C GLY A 245 -22.34 -6.65 8.69
N GLY A 246 -22.52 -5.39 8.29
CA GLY A 246 -23.04 -4.36 9.19
C GLY A 246 -23.15 -2.93 8.62
N GLY A 247 -23.10 -2.77 7.30
CA GLY A 247 -23.16 -1.47 6.62
C GLY A 247 -21.97 -0.54 6.91
N ALA A 248 -22.00 0.65 6.31
CA ALA A 248 -21.01 1.72 6.47
C ALA A 248 -20.86 2.27 7.92
N SER A 249 -21.64 1.76 8.87
CA SER A 249 -21.72 2.22 10.27
C SER A 249 -20.71 1.55 11.21
N GLN A 250 -20.04 0.48 10.78
CA GLN A 250 -19.03 -0.19 11.60
C GLN A 250 -17.81 0.74 11.84
N ARG A 251 -17.28 0.77 13.06
CA ARG A 251 -16.03 1.47 13.37
C ARG A 251 -14.88 0.84 12.56
N ASN A 252 -14.02 1.68 11.97
CA ASN A 252 -12.82 1.29 11.20
C ASN A 252 -13.06 0.68 9.81
N VAL A 253 -14.26 0.82 9.23
CA VAL A 253 -14.55 0.35 7.87
C VAL A 253 -13.60 0.92 6.81
N THR A 254 -13.20 2.18 6.97
CA THR A 254 -12.20 2.83 6.11
C THR A 254 -10.85 2.10 6.13
N SER A 255 -10.47 1.51 7.26
CA SER A 255 -9.26 0.69 7.37
C SER A 255 -9.43 -0.63 6.62
N VAL A 256 -10.59 -1.28 6.73
CA VAL A 256 -10.90 -2.52 5.99
C VAL A 256 -10.85 -2.27 4.48
N LEU A 257 -11.42 -1.17 4.01
CA LEU A 257 -11.35 -0.76 2.59
C LEU A 257 -9.91 -0.46 2.14
N ALA A 258 -9.09 0.14 2.99
CA ALA A 258 -7.67 0.34 2.67
C ALA A 258 -6.92 -1.00 2.56
N TYR A 259 -7.24 -1.96 3.42
CA TYR A 259 -6.64 -3.30 3.38
C TYR A 259 -7.11 -4.10 2.16
N THR A 260 -8.37 -3.98 1.73
CA THR A 260 -8.84 -4.63 0.49
C THR A 260 -8.10 -4.11 -0.73
N VAL A 261 -7.91 -2.79 -0.84
CA VAL A 261 -7.10 -2.17 -1.90
C VAL A 261 -5.66 -2.69 -1.88
N GLN A 262 -5.07 -2.86 -0.69
CA GLN A 262 -3.69 -3.36 -0.56
C GLN A 262 -3.53 -4.81 -1.01
N ALA A 263 -4.52 -5.68 -0.78
CA ALA A 263 -4.50 -7.07 -1.21
C ALA A 263 -4.75 -7.27 -2.72
N CYS A 264 -5.29 -6.26 -3.40
CA CYS A 264 -5.52 -6.31 -4.85
C CYS A 264 -4.20 -6.09 -5.60
N HIS A 265 -3.86 -7.03 -6.46
CA HIS A 265 -2.68 -7.02 -7.33
C HIS A 265 -3.03 -7.65 -8.69
N GLU A 266 -2.11 -7.55 -9.64
CA GLU A 266 -2.32 -7.95 -11.04
C GLU A 266 -2.54 -9.46 -11.23
N GLU A 267 -2.02 -10.29 -10.32
CA GLU A 267 -2.10 -11.76 -10.39
C GLU A 267 -3.40 -12.33 -9.80
N VAL A 268 -4.31 -11.48 -9.31
CA VAL A 268 -5.60 -11.92 -8.77
C VAL A 268 -6.61 -12.11 -9.89
N PRO A 269 -7.31 -13.26 -9.95
CA PRO A 269 -8.35 -13.47 -10.95
C PRO A 269 -9.46 -12.41 -10.84
N PRO A 270 -9.90 -11.82 -11.96
CA PRO A 270 -10.88 -10.73 -11.96
C PRO A 270 -12.25 -11.15 -11.40
N GLN A 271 -12.60 -12.44 -11.48
CA GLN A 271 -13.87 -12.98 -11.00
C GLN A 271 -14.06 -12.77 -9.49
N GLU A 272 -13.00 -12.94 -8.70
CA GLU A 272 -13.01 -12.71 -7.25
C GLU A 272 -13.15 -11.20 -6.93
N LEU A 273 -12.55 -10.35 -7.76
CA LEU A 273 -12.60 -8.90 -7.59
C LEU A 273 -13.97 -8.33 -7.95
N HIS A 274 -14.70 -8.92 -8.91
CA HIS A 274 -16.07 -8.53 -9.25
C HIS A 274 -17.01 -8.62 -8.03
N GLY A 275 -16.89 -9.66 -7.22
CA GLY A 275 -17.65 -9.82 -5.98
C GLY A 275 -17.38 -8.69 -4.98
N ILE A 276 -16.12 -8.27 -4.85
CA ILE A 276 -15.71 -7.16 -3.98
C ILE A 276 -16.22 -5.82 -4.51
N LEU A 277 -16.07 -5.55 -5.82
CA LEU A 277 -16.53 -4.31 -6.43
C LEU A 277 -18.04 -4.13 -6.25
N ARG A 278 -18.81 -5.21 -6.49
CA ARG A 278 -20.25 -5.23 -6.27
C ARG A 278 -20.59 -4.96 -4.80
N ALA A 279 -19.93 -5.65 -3.88
CA ALA A 279 -20.15 -5.45 -2.44
C ALA A 279 -19.83 -4.01 -1.99
N ILE A 280 -18.79 -3.37 -2.55
CA ILE A 280 -18.46 -1.98 -2.24
C ILE A 280 -19.53 -1.04 -2.83
N ALA A 281 -19.94 -1.23 -4.08
CA ALA A 281 -20.95 -0.38 -4.70
C ALA A 281 -22.28 -0.46 -3.95
N THR A 282 -22.78 -1.67 -3.67
CA THR A 282 -24.06 -1.88 -2.97
C THR A 282 -24.08 -1.35 -1.54
N ASN A 283 -22.94 -1.33 -0.83
CA ASN A 283 -22.89 -0.91 0.57
C ASN A 283 -22.42 0.54 0.79
N PHE A 284 -21.63 1.11 -0.13
CA PHE A 284 -21.00 2.43 0.04
C PHE A 284 -21.41 3.47 -0.99
N VAL A 285 -21.77 3.04 -2.20
CA VAL A 285 -22.14 3.93 -3.32
C VAL A 285 -23.64 3.80 -3.55
N THR A 286 -24.40 4.20 -2.53
CA THR A 286 -25.87 4.25 -2.60
C THR A 286 -26.36 5.57 -2.04
N GLU A 287 -27.54 6.01 -2.47
CA GLU A 287 -28.17 7.26 -2.01
C GLU A 287 -28.44 7.30 -0.50
N ARG A 288 -28.43 6.13 0.16
CA ARG A 288 -28.60 6.00 1.61
C ARG A 288 -27.33 6.37 2.40
N CYS A 289 -26.18 6.39 1.75
CA CYS A 289 -24.89 6.65 2.38
C CYS A 289 -24.60 8.16 2.44
N SER A 290 -23.79 8.59 3.41
CA SER A 290 -23.34 9.99 3.46
C SER A 290 -22.43 10.31 2.26
N GLY A 291 -22.42 11.58 1.83
CA GLY A 291 -21.55 12.04 0.74
C GLY A 291 -20.05 11.82 1.00
N GLU A 292 -19.63 11.69 2.26
CA GLU A 292 -18.27 11.30 2.63
C GLU A 292 -18.02 9.81 2.38
N THR A 293 -18.96 8.96 2.80
CA THR A 293 -18.89 7.51 2.63
C THR A 293 -18.90 7.13 1.15
N MET A 294 -19.77 7.77 0.35
CA MET A 294 -19.83 7.60 -1.10
C MET A 294 -18.50 8.00 -1.76
N ALA A 295 -17.89 9.11 -1.33
CA ALA A 295 -16.59 9.55 -1.85
C ALA A 295 -15.47 8.56 -1.49
N VAL A 296 -15.47 7.98 -0.29
CA VAL A 296 -14.53 6.92 0.10
C VAL A 296 -14.74 5.68 -0.76
N GLY A 297 -15.98 5.23 -0.97
CA GLY A 297 -16.33 4.09 -1.82
C GLY A 297 -15.89 4.26 -3.27
N LEU A 298 -16.15 5.43 -3.88
CA LEU A 298 -15.71 5.72 -5.25
C LEU A 298 -14.17 5.72 -5.38
N ASN A 299 -13.47 6.28 -4.40
CA ASN A 299 -12.00 6.28 -4.39
C ASN A 299 -11.41 4.90 -4.17
N THR A 300 -12.05 4.03 -3.38
CA THR A 300 -11.58 2.65 -3.17
C THR A 300 -11.80 1.81 -4.42
N LEU A 301 -12.96 1.91 -5.07
CA LEU A 301 -13.23 1.28 -6.37
C LEU A 301 -12.18 1.71 -7.41
N ARG A 302 -11.91 3.01 -7.53
CA ARG A 302 -10.86 3.55 -8.39
C ARG A 302 -9.49 2.93 -8.08
N SER A 303 -9.16 2.81 -6.80
CA SER A 303 -7.84 2.32 -6.36
C SER A 303 -7.67 0.81 -6.59
N ILE A 304 -8.75 0.02 -6.48
CA ILE A 304 -8.75 -1.40 -6.82
C ILE A 304 -8.52 -1.56 -8.34
N MET A 305 -9.30 -0.85 -9.15
CA MET A 305 -9.19 -0.90 -10.61
C MET A 305 -7.85 -0.37 -11.12
N ALA A 306 -7.25 0.62 -10.44
CA ALA A 306 -5.91 1.13 -10.79
C ALA A 306 -4.77 0.16 -10.46
N ARG A 307 -5.00 -0.80 -9.55
CA ARG A 307 -4.03 -1.86 -9.22
C ARG A 307 -4.20 -3.09 -10.10
N CYS A 308 -5.44 -3.43 -10.44
CA CYS A 308 -5.75 -4.54 -11.31
C CYS A 308 -6.53 -4.02 -12.53
N HIS A 309 -5.79 -3.66 -13.58
CA HIS A 309 -6.39 -3.20 -14.84
C HIS A 309 -7.13 -4.32 -15.58
N ALA A 310 -6.81 -5.59 -15.28
CA ALA A 310 -7.46 -6.75 -15.89
C ALA A 310 -8.97 -6.79 -15.66
N ILE A 311 -9.48 -6.15 -14.60
CA ILE A 311 -10.93 -6.02 -14.34
C ILE A 311 -11.64 -5.20 -15.43
N LEU A 312 -10.94 -4.25 -16.04
CA LEU A 312 -11.49 -3.36 -17.06
C LEU A 312 -11.35 -3.93 -18.48
N ALA A 313 -10.63 -5.04 -18.64
CA ALA A 313 -10.54 -5.71 -19.92
C ALA A 313 -11.92 -6.31 -20.25
N GLU A 314 -12.43 -5.95 -21.42
CA GLU A 314 -13.54 -6.70 -22.01
C GLU A 314 -13.00 -8.12 -22.26
N GLU A 315 -13.55 -9.10 -21.54
CA GLU A 315 -13.50 -10.47 -22.03
C GLU A 315 -14.32 -10.45 -23.32
N ASP A 316 -13.65 -10.64 -24.46
CA ASP A 316 -14.29 -10.92 -25.75
C ASP A 316 -14.99 -12.29 -25.60
N GLY A 317 -16.04 -12.33 -24.80
CA GLY A 317 -16.89 -13.50 -24.65
C GLY A 317 -17.55 -13.73 -25.99
N ASP A 318 -17.18 -14.84 -26.63
CA ASP A 318 -17.90 -15.32 -27.80
C ASP A 318 -19.40 -15.38 -27.44
N PRO A 319 -20.28 -14.60 -28.11
CA PRO A 319 -21.71 -14.59 -27.82
C PRO A 319 -22.36 -15.97 -27.91
N SER A 320 -21.69 -16.95 -28.53
CA SER A 320 -22.16 -18.33 -28.64
C SER A 320 -21.83 -19.23 -27.45
N LEU A 321 -20.99 -18.81 -26.49
CA LEU A 321 -20.68 -19.58 -25.28
C LEU A 321 -21.57 -19.17 -24.08
N ALA A 322 -22.67 -18.48 -24.34
CA ALA A 322 -23.79 -18.39 -23.41
C ALA A 322 -24.56 -19.73 -23.41
N THR A 323 -23.91 -20.80 -22.97
CA THR A 323 -24.54 -22.12 -22.80
C THR A 323 -25.60 -22.05 -21.69
N GLU A 324 -26.77 -22.59 -22.01
CA GLU A 324 -28.03 -22.53 -21.25
C GLU A 324 -28.06 -23.33 -19.92
N GLU A 325 -26.91 -23.74 -19.38
CA GLU A 325 -26.89 -24.62 -18.20
C GLU A 325 -26.75 -23.82 -16.90
N GLY A 326 -27.91 -23.65 -16.25
CA GLY A 326 -28.08 -22.91 -15.01
C GLY A 326 -27.32 -23.48 -13.82
N ASN A 327 -26.31 -22.75 -13.35
CA ASN A 327 -26.14 -22.36 -11.93
C ASN A 327 -24.93 -21.45 -11.66
N THR A 328 -24.13 -21.10 -12.67
CA THR A 328 -23.01 -20.14 -12.58
C THR A 328 -23.33 -18.76 -13.14
N ALA A 329 -24.60 -18.50 -13.49
CA ALA A 329 -25.08 -17.27 -14.11
C ALA A 329 -25.14 -16.03 -13.18
N ALA A 330 -24.87 -16.18 -11.87
CA ALA A 330 -25.04 -15.09 -10.91
C ALA A 330 -23.86 -14.10 -10.81
N VAL A 331 -22.72 -14.38 -11.46
CA VAL A 331 -21.45 -13.65 -11.21
C VAL A 331 -20.84 -13.03 -12.47
N HIS A 332 -21.55 -12.97 -13.60
CA HIS A 332 -21.09 -12.13 -14.71
C HIS A 332 -21.44 -10.67 -14.37
N MET A 333 -20.41 -9.84 -14.19
CA MET A 333 -20.57 -8.41 -13.96
C MET A 333 -20.52 -7.70 -15.30
N ASP A 334 -21.56 -6.95 -15.65
CA ASP A 334 -21.51 -6.05 -16.81
C ASP A 334 -20.58 -4.87 -16.48
N VAL A 335 -19.29 -5.06 -16.79
CA VAL A 335 -18.22 -4.10 -16.50
C VAL A 335 -18.47 -2.75 -17.21
N PRO A 336 -18.82 -2.70 -18.51
CA PRO A 336 -19.15 -1.44 -19.17
C PRO A 336 -20.30 -0.67 -18.48
N ALA A 337 -21.42 -1.34 -18.18
CA ALA A 337 -22.54 -0.68 -17.53
C ALA A 337 -22.17 -0.17 -16.13
N PHE A 338 -21.46 -0.98 -15.34
CA PHE A 338 -21.02 -0.60 -14.01
C PHE A 338 -20.08 0.61 -14.02
N VAL A 339 -19.09 0.63 -14.91
CA VAL A 339 -18.14 1.75 -15.04
C VAL A 339 -18.86 3.03 -15.46
N GLN A 340 -19.84 2.93 -16.37
CA GLN A 340 -20.64 4.08 -16.80
C GLN A 340 -21.51 4.64 -15.68
N ASP A 341 -22.12 3.77 -14.86
CA ASP A 341 -22.92 4.16 -13.71
C ASP A 341 -22.07 4.93 -12.67
N LEU A 342 -20.88 4.40 -12.35
CA LEU A 342 -19.93 5.08 -11.46
C LEU A 342 -19.44 6.43 -12.02
N CYS A 343 -19.27 6.55 -13.33
CA CYS A 343 -18.92 7.81 -13.98
C CYS A 343 -20.05 8.86 -13.88
N GLY A 344 -21.31 8.42 -13.73
CA GLY A 344 -22.47 9.29 -13.53
C GLY A 344 -22.33 10.21 -12.31
N TYR A 345 -21.65 9.74 -11.26
CA TYR A 345 -21.38 10.51 -10.04
C TYR A 345 -20.49 11.74 -10.26
N ALA A 346 -19.86 11.91 -11.43
CA ALA A 346 -19.10 13.11 -11.78
C ALA A 346 -19.95 14.40 -11.82
N LYS A 347 -21.29 14.27 -11.89
CA LYS A 347 -22.26 15.39 -11.85
C LYS A 347 -23.13 15.37 -10.58
N HIS A 348 -22.72 14.66 -9.54
CA HIS A 348 -23.48 14.56 -8.29
C HIS A 348 -23.62 15.91 -7.57
N ARG A 349 -24.70 16.08 -6.78
CA ARG A 349 -25.00 17.30 -6.01
C ARG A 349 -23.89 17.62 -5.00
N ASP A 350 -23.44 16.61 -4.27
CA ASP A 350 -22.39 16.76 -3.25
C ASP A 350 -21.01 16.92 -3.88
N ARG A 351 -20.28 17.95 -3.42
CA ARG A 351 -18.94 18.27 -3.95
C ARG A 351 -17.93 17.15 -3.71
N SER A 352 -17.95 16.49 -2.54
CA SER A 352 -17.04 15.38 -2.22
C SER A 352 -17.19 14.23 -3.21
N VAL A 353 -18.44 13.82 -3.46
CA VAL A 353 -18.81 12.75 -4.40
C VAL A 353 -18.49 13.17 -5.83
N MET A 354 -18.79 14.41 -6.21
CA MET A 354 -18.48 14.94 -7.53
C MET A 354 -16.96 14.91 -7.83
N ILE A 355 -16.12 15.28 -6.85
CA ILE A 355 -14.66 15.22 -6.99
C ILE A 355 -14.18 13.77 -7.14
N ALA A 356 -14.71 12.85 -6.33
CA ALA A 356 -14.39 11.43 -6.43
C ALA A 356 -14.84 10.83 -7.78
N GLY A 357 -16.04 11.14 -8.24
CA GLY A 357 -16.57 10.71 -9.55
C GLY A 357 -15.77 11.29 -10.72
N LYS A 358 -15.33 12.55 -10.64
CA LYS A 358 -14.42 13.14 -11.63
C LYS A 358 -13.05 12.47 -11.64
N SER A 359 -12.52 12.11 -10.46
CA SER A 359 -11.27 11.36 -10.33
C SER A 359 -11.39 9.97 -10.98
N PHE A 360 -12.49 9.26 -10.73
CA PHE A 360 -12.81 7.98 -11.36
C PHE A 360 -12.94 8.11 -12.88
N LEU A 361 -13.70 9.10 -13.37
CA LEU A 361 -13.86 9.36 -14.80
C LEU A 361 -12.52 9.65 -15.50
N ASN A 362 -11.67 10.47 -14.88
CA ASN A 362 -10.34 10.78 -15.42
C ASN A 362 -9.41 9.56 -15.44
N PHE A 363 -9.52 8.68 -14.45
CA PHE A 363 -8.81 7.40 -14.44
C PHE A 363 -9.22 6.52 -15.62
N ILE A 364 -10.53 6.34 -15.86
CA ILE A 364 -11.01 5.52 -16.99
C ILE A 364 -10.61 6.14 -18.34
N ARG A 365 -10.63 7.47 -18.48
CA ARG A 365 -10.13 8.15 -19.69
C ARG A 365 -8.68 7.82 -20.01
N ALA A 366 -7.86 7.55 -19.00
CA ALA A 366 -6.44 7.27 -19.15
C ALA A 366 -6.16 5.79 -19.38
N VAL A 367 -6.95 4.88 -18.78
CA VAL A 367 -6.68 3.43 -18.82
C VAL A 367 -7.53 2.68 -19.84
N ALA A 368 -8.84 2.98 -19.90
CA ALA A 368 -9.80 2.24 -20.72
C ALA A 368 -10.88 3.18 -21.29
N PRO A 369 -10.52 4.09 -22.21
CA PRO A 369 -11.46 5.08 -22.76
C PRO A 369 -12.56 4.45 -23.63
N GLY A 370 -12.37 3.21 -24.10
CA GLY A 370 -13.38 2.45 -24.84
C GLY A 370 -14.68 2.22 -24.07
N LEU A 371 -14.59 1.97 -22.77
CA LEU A 371 -15.73 1.71 -21.87
C LEU A 371 -16.63 2.95 -21.67
N LEU A 372 -16.09 4.15 -21.92
CA LEU A 372 -16.83 5.40 -21.78
C LEU A 372 -17.65 5.71 -23.03
N ARG A 373 -18.80 6.37 -22.82
CA ARG A 373 -19.58 6.98 -23.89
C ARG A 373 -18.79 8.11 -24.55
N GLY A 374 -19.01 8.37 -25.83
CA GLY A 374 -18.27 9.38 -26.60
C GLY A 374 -18.23 10.77 -25.94
N ARG A 375 -19.34 11.20 -25.32
CA ARG A 375 -19.44 12.47 -24.58
C ARG A 375 -18.46 12.56 -23.41
N ASP A 376 -18.21 11.44 -22.74
CA ASP A 376 -17.47 11.41 -21.48
C ASP A 376 -15.98 11.09 -21.69
N ARG A 377 -15.54 10.71 -22.89
CA ARG A 377 -14.12 10.44 -23.22
C ARG A 377 -13.22 11.66 -23.19
N GLY A 378 -13.75 12.85 -23.48
CA GLY A 378 -12.94 14.07 -23.65
C GLY A 378 -11.95 13.97 -24.81
N LEU A 379 -11.06 14.95 -24.95
CA LEU A 379 -10.12 15.01 -26.08
C LEU A 379 -9.08 13.88 -26.04
N VAL A 380 -8.40 13.74 -24.90
CA VAL A 380 -7.32 12.75 -24.70
C VAL A 380 -7.88 11.33 -24.78
N GLY A 381 -8.96 11.03 -24.04
CA GLY A 381 -9.59 9.71 -24.08
C GLY A 381 -10.13 9.35 -25.47
N SER A 382 -10.64 10.31 -26.24
CA SER A 382 -11.07 10.05 -27.61
C SER A 382 -9.89 9.76 -28.54
N ALA A 383 -8.74 10.40 -28.34
CA ALA A 383 -7.53 10.09 -29.09
C ALA A 383 -7.01 8.67 -28.77
N LEU A 384 -6.97 8.31 -27.49
CA LEU A 384 -6.55 6.99 -27.01
C LEU A 384 -7.51 5.87 -27.43
N ALA A 385 -8.82 6.13 -27.44
CA ALA A 385 -9.81 5.19 -27.96
C ALA A 385 -9.64 4.97 -29.47
N ARG A 386 -9.29 6.03 -30.23
CA ARG A 386 -9.00 5.91 -31.67
C ARG A 386 -7.69 5.16 -31.95
N SER A 387 -6.69 5.28 -31.07
CA SER A 387 -5.46 4.49 -31.18
C SER A 387 -5.64 3.03 -30.75
N GLY A 388 -6.84 2.65 -30.29
CA GLY A 388 -7.15 1.27 -29.89
C GLY A 388 -6.49 0.84 -28.58
N GLU A 389 -6.13 1.78 -27.71
CA GLU A 389 -5.49 1.43 -26.44
C GLU A 389 -6.51 0.75 -25.50
N ARG A 390 -6.19 -0.49 -25.12
CA ARG A 390 -7.00 -1.33 -24.22
C ARG A 390 -6.23 -1.65 -22.94
N PRO A 391 -6.94 -1.83 -21.81
CA PRO A 391 -6.33 -2.36 -20.60
C PRO A 391 -5.77 -3.76 -20.87
N ALA A 392 -4.68 -4.11 -20.18
CA ALA A 392 -4.07 -5.43 -20.30
C ALA A 392 -5.07 -6.51 -19.82
N LYS A 393 -5.21 -7.60 -20.56
CA LYS A 393 -5.97 -8.77 -20.14
C LYS A 393 -5.27 -9.46 -18.96
N PHE A 394 -6.00 -10.28 -18.22
CA PHE A 394 -5.42 -11.05 -17.12
C PHE A 394 -4.29 -11.95 -17.64
N GLY A 395 -3.10 -11.83 -17.05
CA GLY A 395 -1.89 -12.55 -17.49
C GLY A 395 -1.20 -12.00 -18.74
N GLU A 396 -1.71 -10.91 -19.34
CA GLU A 396 -1.09 -10.27 -20.49
C GLU A 396 0.07 -9.34 -20.05
N VAL A 397 1.30 -9.81 -20.24
CA VAL A 397 2.48 -8.97 -20.01
C VAL A 397 2.77 -8.16 -21.28
N LYS A 398 2.51 -6.85 -21.24
CA LYS A 398 2.95 -5.92 -22.29
C LYS A 398 4.49 -5.84 -22.25
N GLY A 399 5.15 -6.59 -23.14
CA GLY A 399 6.60 -6.52 -23.31
C GLY A 399 7.04 -5.09 -23.62
N ALA A 400 8.16 -4.66 -23.04
CA ALA A 400 8.71 -3.33 -23.30
C ALA A 400 9.26 -3.28 -24.74
N THR A 401 8.46 -2.78 -25.69
CA THR A 401 8.82 -2.64 -27.11
C THR A 401 9.59 -1.35 -27.42
N GLY A 402 10.40 -0.87 -26.47
CA GLY A 402 11.20 0.36 -26.60
C GLY A 402 11.04 1.33 -25.43
N VAL A 403 11.82 2.40 -25.45
CA VAL A 403 11.71 3.49 -24.46
C VAL A 403 10.60 4.44 -24.89
N ARG A 404 9.59 4.63 -24.04
CA ARG A 404 8.48 5.56 -24.32
C ARG A 404 9.01 6.94 -24.71
N GLY A 405 8.73 7.37 -25.94
CA GLY A 405 9.22 8.64 -26.50
C GLY A 405 10.42 8.50 -27.46
N SER A 406 10.90 7.28 -27.74
CA SER A 406 11.87 7.01 -28.81
C SER A 406 11.41 7.56 -30.15
N ASP A 407 10.11 7.45 -30.45
CA ASP A 407 9.52 7.89 -31.71
C ASP A 407 9.54 9.41 -31.84
N LEU A 408 9.33 10.13 -30.73
CA LEU A 408 9.41 11.59 -30.69
C LEU A 408 10.85 12.09 -30.89
N LEU A 409 11.84 11.34 -30.40
CA LEU A 409 13.24 11.64 -30.63
C LEU A 409 13.62 11.42 -32.10
N TRP A 410 13.12 10.35 -32.72
CA TRP A 410 13.26 10.10 -34.15
C TRP A 410 12.60 11.20 -35.00
N GLU A 411 11.39 11.64 -34.64
CA GLU A 411 10.71 12.76 -35.30
C GLU A 411 11.46 14.09 -35.12
N TYR A 412 12.04 14.33 -33.95
CA TYR A 412 12.87 15.50 -33.69
C TYR A 412 14.15 15.49 -34.54
N GLU A 413 14.84 14.35 -34.62
CA GLU A 413 16.03 14.20 -35.47
C GLU A 413 15.70 14.37 -36.95
N LYS A 414 14.54 13.85 -37.40
CA LYS A 414 14.06 14.02 -38.77
C LYS A 414 13.77 15.49 -39.07
N LYS A 415 13.07 16.21 -38.19
CA LYS A 415 12.84 17.66 -38.30
C LYS A 415 14.13 18.47 -38.26
N LYS A 416 15.13 18.05 -37.48
CA LYS A 416 16.45 18.71 -37.43
C LYS A 416 17.23 18.53 -38.74
N LYS A 417 17.13 17.36 -39.38
CA LYS A 417 17.70 17.12 -40.72
C LYS A 417 16.99 17.93 -41.80
N ASP A 418 15.66 18.02 -41.73
CA ASP A 418 14.85 18.75 -42.72
C ASP A 418 14.93 20.29 -42.54
N GLY A 419 15.17 20.77 -41.32
CA GLY A 419 15.35 22.19 -40.98
C GLY A 419 16.75 22.75 -41.23
N GLY A 420 17.68 21.94 -41.75
CA GLY A 420 19.10 22.28 -41.94
C GLY A 420 19.42 23.18 -43.14
N ARG A 421 18.44 23.88 -43.75
CA ARG A 421 18.68 24.90 -44.79
C ARG A 421 17.73 26.08 -44.63
N LYS A 422 18.22 27.11 -43.94
CA LYS A 422 18.06 28.54 -44.28
C LYS A 422 18.81 29.35 -43.22
N TRP A 423 20.09 29.58 -43.50
CA TRP A 423 20.80 30.78 -43.06
C TRP A 423 20.83 31.74 -44.24
#